data_AF-A0A9E0GBH1-F1
#
_entry.id   AF-A0A9E0GBH1-F1
#
_cell.length_a   1.000
_cell.length_b   1.000
_cell.length_c   1.000
_cell.angle_alpha   90.00
_cell.angle_beta   90.00
_cell.angle_gamma   90.00
#
_symmetry.space_group_name_H-M   'P 1'
#
loop_
_entity.id
_entity.type
_entity.pdbx_description
1 polymer ?
#
loop_
_entity_poly.entity_id
_entity_poly.type
_entity_poly.pdbx_seq_one_letter_code
_entity_poly.pdbx_strand_id
1 'polypeptide(L)'
;KHTHKEYIGVDACAVNLMRPAMYGAYHHITVMGKENEPADHVYDITGSLCENNDKFAIDRKLPKIDMGDLLVIHDTGAHGFAMGYNYNGKLKSAEILLKEDGTTEMIRRAETPEDYFATIKGFNF
;
A
#
# COMPACT_ATOMS: atom_id res chain seq x y z
N LYS A 1 -14.26 5.51 17.58
CA LYS A 1 -14.03 6.52 18.65
C LYS A 1 -13.55 7.79 17.94
N HIS A 2 -14.34 8.87 17.87
CA HIS A 2 -13.90 10.10 17.21
C HIS A 2 -12.91 10.83 18.12
N THR A 3 -11.63 10.45 18.04
CA THR A 3 -10.52 11.12 18.71
C THR A 3 -9.83 12.02 17.70
N HIS A 4 -10.42 13.19 17.41
CA HIS A 4 -9.88 14.30 16.59
C HIS A 4 -9.32 14.04 15.18
N LYS A 5 -9.10 12.79 14.77
CA LYS A 5 -8.48 12.39 13.51
C LYS A 5 -9.12 11.09 13.03
N GLU A 6 -9.45 11.03 11.74
CA GLU A 6 -10.01 9.86 11.10
C GLU A 6 -8.91 9.05 10.41
N TYR A 7 -9.00 7.73 10.49
CA TYR A 7 -8.00 6.80 9.98
C TYR A 7 -8.64 5.85 8.99
N ILE A 8 -8.01 5.67 7.84
CA ILE A 8 -8.36 4.65 6.85
C ILE A 8 -7.22 3.64 6.82
N GLY A 9 -7.51 2.43 7.29
CA GLY A 9 -6.60 1.29 7.19
C GLY A 9 -6.70 0.64 5.82
N VAL A 10 -5.57 0.41 5.16
CA VAL A 10 -5.48 -0.34 3.90
C VAL A 10 -4.68 -1.63 4.11
N ASP A 11 -4.77 -2.55 3.15
CA ASP A 11 -4.05 -3.83 3.18
C ASP A 11 -2.56 -3.68 2.79
N ALA A 12 -2.24 -2.72 1.92
CA ALA A 12 -0.87 -2.29 1.64
C ALA A 12 -0.19 -1.75 2.90
N CYS A 13 1.14 -1.84 2.96
CA CYS A 13 1.92 -1.26 4.05
C CYS A 13 3.32 -0.82 3.60
N ALA A 14 4.14 -0.32 4.52
CA ALA A 14 5.51 0.12 4.24
C ALA A 14 6.39 -0.97 3.60
N VAL A 15 6.05 -2.24 3.78
CA VAL A 15 6.66 -3.38 3.04
C VAL A 15 6.46 -3.25 1.52
N ASN A 16 5.33 -2.72 1.07
CA ASN A 16 5.03 -2.49 -0.34
C ASN A 16 5.60 -1.14 -0.84
N LEU A 17 5.55 -0.11 0.01
CA LEU A 17 6.03 1.23 -0.31
C LEU A 17 6.59 1.93 0.93
N MET A 18 7.90 1.79 1.15
CA MET A 18 8.56 2.30 2.36
C MET A 18 8.74 3.83 2.36
N ARG A 19 8.64 4.48 1.19
CA ARG A 19 9.04 5.90 1.03
C ARG A 19 8.33 6.87 1.99
N PRO A 20 7.00 6.78 2.24
CA PRO A 20 6.34 7.63 3.23
C PRO A 20 6.88 7.41 4.65
N ALA A 21 7.06 6.14 5.05
CA ALA A 21 7.53 5.78 6.38
C ALA A 21 9.01 6.16 6.63
N MET A 22 9.85 6.09 5.60
CA MET A 22 11.29 6.33 5.70
C MET A 22 11.67 7.81 5.43
N TYR A 23 10.99 8.46 4.49
CA TYR A 23 11.37 9.78 4.00
C TYR A 23 10.31 10.85 4.25
N GLY A 24 9.14 10.50 4.77
CA GLY A 24 7.99 11.41 4.80
C GLY A 24 7.54 11.81 3.39
N ALA A 25 7.84 10.99 2.38
CA ALA A 25 7.60 11.34 0.99
C ALA A 25 6.11 11.44 0.68
N TYR A 26 5.73 12.53 -0.01
CA TYR A 26 4.37 12.68 -0.52
C TYR A 26 4.15 11.71 -1.69
N HIS A 27 3.02 11.01 -1.65
CA HIS A 27 2.41 10.35 -2.79
C HIS A 27 0.96 10.80 -2.92
N HIS A 28 0.53 11.08 -4.15
CA HIS A 28 -0.87 11.37 -4.41
C HIS A 28 -1.70 10.10 -4.18
N ILE A 29 -2.93 10.26 -3.67
CA ILE A 29 -3.83 9.14 -3.40
C ILE A 29 -5.17 9.45 -4.06
N THR A 30 -5.67 8.50 -4.86
CA THR A 30 -6.99 8.54 -5.49
C THR A 30 -7.87 7.44 -4.90
N VAL A 31 -9.13 7.78 -4.63
CA VAL A 31 -10.18 6.79 -4.33
C VAL A 31 -10.86 6.46 -5.65
N MET A 32 -10.67 5.22 -6.13
CA MET A 32 -11.11 4.83 -7.47
C MET A 32 -12.63 4.91 -7.62
N GLY A 33 -13.10 5.50 -8.73
CA GLY A 33 -14.51 5.73 -8.99
C GLY A 33 -15.12 6.95 -8.27
N LYS A 34 -14.34 7.64 -7.43
CA LYS A 34 -14.73 8.83 -6.68
C LYS A 34 -13.85 10.04 -7.03
N GLU A 35 -13.22 10.05 -8.20
CA GLU A 35 -12.24 11.07 -8.62
C GLU A 35 -12.83 12.48 -8.69
N ASN A 36 -14.13 12.58 -8.97
CA ASN A 36 -14.86 13.84 -9.10
C ASN A 36 -15.71 14.17 -7.85
N GLU A 37 -15.66 13.34 -6.81
CA GLU A 37 -16.36 13.62 -5.55
C GLU A 37 -15.62 14.70 -4.74
N PRO A 38 -16.34 15.47 -3.90
CA PRO A 38 -15.71 16.49 -3.08
C PRO A 38 -14.70 15.89 -2.10
N ALA A 39 -13.48 16.44 -2.06
CA ALA A 39 -12.46 16.06 -1.08
C ALA A 39 -12.66 16.80 0.26
N ASP A 40 -13.78 16.54 0.92
CA ASP A 40 -14.24 17.23 2.13
C ASP A 40 -13.97 16.48 3.44
N HIS A 41 -13.42 15.27 3.38
CA HIS A 41 -13.00 14.48 4.56
C HIS A 41 -11.48 14.50 4.72
N VAL A 42 -10.98 14.44 5.96
CA VAL A 42 -9.54 14.47 6.27
C VAL A 42 -9.14 13.17 6.96
N TYR A 43 -8.20 12.44 6.35
CA TYR A 43 -7.77 11.12 6.82
C TYR A 43 -6.25 11.00 7.00
N ASP A 44 -5.83 10.23 7.99
CA ASP A 44 -4.56 9.50 7.95
C ASP A 44 -4.79 8.18 7.21
N ILE A 45 -3.98 7.89 6.18
CA ILE A 45 -4.02 6.61 5.47
C ILE A 45 -2.91 5.74 6.03
N THR A 46 -3.29 4.63 6.67
CA THR A 46 -2.37 3.76 7.42
C THR A 46 -2.33 2.36 6.84
N GLY A 47 -1.16 1.73 6.89
CA GLY A 47 -1.03 0.32 6.57
C GLY A 47 -1.44 -0.58 7.73
N SER A 48 -0.92 -1.81 7.71
CA SER A 48 -1.28 -2.88 8.64
C SER A 48 -0.10 -3.46 9.43
N LEU A 49 1.03 -2.76 9.48
CA LEU A 49 2.17 -3.10 10.35
C LEU A 49 1.91 -2.62 11.78
N CYS A 50 2.69 -3.14 12.74
CA CYS A 50 2.57 -2.75 14.14
C CYS A 50 3.23 -1.39 14.47
N GLU A 51 3.80 -0.71 13.49
CA GLU A 51 4.57 0.53 13.66
C GLU A 51 3.74 1.77 13.36
N ASN A 52 3.84 2.76 14.25
CA ASN A 52 3.12 4.03 14.09
C ASN A 52 3.51 4.83 12.83
N ASN A 53 4.70 4.59 12.27
CA ASN A 53 5.11 5.24 11.02
C ASN A 53 4.64 4.52 9.75
N ASP A 54 3.88 3.41 9.87
CA ASP A 54 3.22 2.76 8.74
C ASP A 54 2.01 3.58 8.25
N LYS A 55 2.31 4.76 7.72
CA LYS A 55 1.36 5.74 7.21
C LYS A 55 1.78 6.17 5.82
N PHE A 56 0.87 6.06 4.86
CA PHE A 56 1.06 6.53 3.50
C PHE A 56 0.74 8.01 3.34
N ALA A 57 -0.17 8.53 4.15
CA ALA A 57 -0.52 9.94 4.17
C ALA A 57 -1.00 10.37 5.55
N ILE A 58 -0.73 11.62 5.88
CA ILE A 58 -1.15 12.27 7.12
C ILE A 58 -2.00 13.48 6.72
N ASP A 59 -3.16 13.65 7.37
CA ASP A 59 -4.08 14.78 7.18
C ASP A 59 -4.44 15.03 5.70
N ARG A 60 -4.73 13.96 4.95
CA ARG A 60 -5.08 14.04 3.53
C ARG A 60 -6.56 14.34 3.35
N LYS A 61 -6.86 15.38 2.57
CA LYS A 61 -8.21 15.61 2.05
C LYS A 61 -8.56 14.62 0.95
N LEU A 62 -9.61 13.83 1.12
CA LEU A 62 -10.12 12.86 0.15
C LEU A 62 -11.65 12.86 0.16
N PRO A 63 -12.29 12.32 -0.90
CA PRO A 63 -13.69 11.92 -0.84
C PRO A 63 -13.96 10.98 0.32
N LYS A 64 -15.23 10.83 0.68
CA LYS A 64 -15.66 9.84 1.67
C LYS A 64 -15.21 8.44 1.24
N ILE A 65 -14.48 7.75 2.10
CA ILE A 65 -14.01 6.38 1.87
C ILE A 65 -14.90 5.41 2.63
N ASP A 66 -15.40 4.40 1.93
CA ASP A 66 -16.20 3.32 2.48
C ASP A 66 -15.40 2.00 2.48
N MET A 67 -15.79 1.05 3.34
CA MET A 67 -15.16 -0.27 3.37
C MET A 67 -15.30 -0.95 2.01
N GLY A 68 -14.17 -1.42 1.46
CA GLY A 68 -14.12 -2.08 0.16
C GLY A 68 -13.76 -1.15 -1.00
N ASP A 69 -13.68 0.17 -0.79
CA ASP A 69 -13.13 1.09 -1.79
C ASP A 69 -11.65 0.77 -2.09
N LEU A 70 -11.24 0.98 -3.35
CA LEU A 70 -9.86 0.83 -3.78
C LEU A 70 -9.14 2.17 -3.78
N LEU A 71 -8.00 2.23 -3.09
CA LEU A 71 -7.12 3.39 -3.09
C LEU A 71 -5.91 3.13 -4.01
N VAL A 72 -5.60 4.10 -4.87
CA VAL A 72 -4.40 4.10 -5.71
C VAL A 72 -3.40 5.11 -5.14
N ILE A 73 -2.21 4.61 -4.79
CA ILE A 73 -1.07 5.43 -4.39
C ILE A 73 -0.18 5.62 -5.63
N HIS A 74 -0.07 6.86 -6.09
CA HIS A 74 0.61 7.22 -7.34
C HIS A 74 2.12 7.35 -7.17
N ASP A 75 2.86 7.41 -8.28
CA ASP A 75 4.31 7.65 -8.32
C ASP A 75 5.15 6.61 -7.55
N THR A 76 4.71 5.35 -7.58
CA THR A 76 5.31 4.22 -6.84
C THR A 76 6.27 3.37 -7.67
N GLY A 77 6.45 3.68 -8.96
CA GLY A 77 7.28 2.89 -9.89
C GLY A 77 8.78 2.91 -9.60
N ALA A 78 9.29 3.94 -8.91
CA ALA A 78 10.68 4.04 -8.49
C ALA A 78 10.78 3.97 -6.96
N HIS A 79 11.76 3.22 -6.44
CA HIS A 79 11.97 3.06 -5.00
C HIS A 79 10.73 2.53 -4.24
N GLY A 80 9.80 1.87 -4.94
CA GLY A 80 8.67 1.12 -4.37
C GLY A 80 9.09 -0.32 -4.08
N PHE A 81 8.71 -1.25 -4.94
CA PHE A 81 8.99 -2.68 -4.78
C PHE A 81 10.48 -3.00 -4.50
N ALA A 82 11.39 -2.28 -5.17
CA ALA A 82 12.84 -2.45 -5.01
C ALA A 82 13.34 -2.24 -3.56
N MET A 83 12.60 -1.48 -2.76
CA MET A 83 12.90 -1.23 -1.35
C MET A 83 12.03 -2.07 -0.40
N GLY A 84 11.15 -2.92 -0.91
CA GLY A 84 10.26 -3.74 -0.10
C GLY A 84 10.99 -4.84 0.69
N TYR A 85 10.39 -5.27 1.79
CA TYR A 85 10.96 -6.18 2.80
C TYR A 85 9.85 -6.98 3.47
N ASN A 86 10.13 -8.00 4.30
CA ASN A 86 9.08 -8.91 4.82
C ASN A 86 8.81 -8.72 6.32
N TYR A 87 8.76 -7.47 6.76
CA TYR A 87 8.50 -7.17 8.17
C TYR A 87 7.06 -7.55 8.57
N ASN A 88 6.88 -7.91 9.85
CA ASN A 88 5.69 -8.58 10.37
C ASN A 88 5.23 -9.82 9.57
N GLY A 89 6.13 -10.48 8.82
CA GLY A 89 5.78 -11.63 7.98
C GLY A 89 4.87 -11.26 6.80
N LYS A 90 4.79 -9.97 6.43
CA LYS A 90 4.07 -9.54 5.23
C LYS A 90 4.81 -10.04 3.98
N LEU A 91 4.05 -10.61 3.05
CA LEU A 91 4.55 -11.13 1.79
C LEU A 91 4.52 -10.02 0.74
N LYS A 92 5.52 -9.97 -0.13
CA LYS A 92 5.59 -8.95 -1.19
C LYS A 92 4.47 -9.15 -2.22
N SER A 93 3.93 -8.03 -2.68
CA SER A 93 2.81 -7.98 -3.63
C SER A 93 3.20 -8.44 -5.04
N ALA A 94 2.20 -8.77 -5.87
CA ALA A 94 2.41 -8.94 -7.30
C ALA A 94 2.69 -7.59 -7.98
N GLU A 95 3.28 -7.64 -9.19
CA GLU A 95 3.43 -6.51 -10.11
C GLU A 95 2.77 -6.88 -11.45
N ILE A 96 1.86 -6.01 -11.92
CA ILE A 96 1.15 -6.17 -13.19
C ILE A 96 1.56 -5.04 -14.14
N LEU A 97 1.90 -5.39 -15.38
CA LEU A 97 2.19 -4.46 -16.46
C LEU A 97 0.96 -4.32 -17.36
N LEU A 98 0.49 -3.08 -17.56
CA LEU A 98 -0.46 -2.75 -18.63
C LEU A 98 0.33 -2.46 -19.90
N LYS A 99 0.04 -3.17 -20.99
CA LYS A 99 0.69 -3.03 -22.29
C LYS A 99 0.00 -1.96 -23.15
N GLU A 100 0.69 -1.51 -24.20
CA GLU A 100 0.17 -0.52 -25.15
C GLU A 100 -1.10 -0.97 -25.88
N ASP A 101 -1.29 -2.28 -26.06
CA ASP A 101 -2.49 -2.87 -26.68
C ASP A 101 -3.68 -3.00 -25.69
N GLY A 102 -3.52 -2.54 -24.45
CA GLY A 102 -4.54 -2.60 -23.40
C GLY A 102 -4.61 -3.93 -22.66
N THR A 103 -3.79 -4.93 -23.01
CA THR A 103 -3.71 -6.19 -22.26
C THR A 103 -2.84 -6.06 -21.01
N THR A 104 -3.03 -6.95 -20.04
CA THR A 104 -2.22 -6.99 -18.82
C THR A 104 -1.35 -8.25 -18.76
N GLU A 105 -0.16 -8.11 -18.16
CA GLU A 105 0.75 -9.23 -17.90
C GLU A 105 1.26 -9.16 -16.47
N MET A 106 1.21 -10.29 -15.75
CA MET A 106 1.84 -10.39 -14.43
C MET A 106 3.35 -10.55 -14.61
N ILE A 107 4.09 -9.48 -14.36
CA ILE A 107 5.56 -9.46 -14.48
C ILE A 107 6.26 -9.94 -13.20
N ARG A 108 5.54 -9.94 -12.07
CA ARG A 108 5.96 -10.57 -10.82
C ARG A 108 4.75 -11.11 -10.07
N ARG A 109 4.77 -12.39 -9.67
CA ARG A 109 3.76 -12.96 -8.77
C ARG A 109 3.93 -12.43 -7.34
N ALA A 110 2.85 -12.45 -6.56
CA ALA A 110 2.95 -12.25 -5.12
C ALA A 110 3.78 -13.37 -4.47
N GLU A 111 4.48 -13.04 -3.39
CA GLU A 111 5.15 -14.03 -2.56
C GLU A 111 4.13 -14.90 -1.82
N THR A 112 4.50 -16.15 -1.60
CA THR A 112 3.76 -17.09 -0.76
C THR A 112 4.54 -17.31 0.55
N PRO A 113 3.92 -17.92 1.59
CA PRO A 113 4.66 -18.26 2.80
C PRO A 113 5.93 -19.06 2.52
N GLU A 114 5.91 -19.97 1.54
CA GLU A 114 7.05 -20.78 1.12
C GLU A 114 8.25 -19.90 0.74
N ASP A 115 8.03 -18.81 -0.01
CA ASP A 115 9.09 -17.88 -0.39
C ASP A 115 9.72 -17.21 0.83
N TYR A 116 8.89 -16.81 1.80
CA TYR A 116 9.35 -16.12 3.01
C TYR A 116 10.25 -17.02 3.88
N PHE A 117 9.92 -18.30 3.96
CA PHE A 117 10.67 -19.27 4.76
C PHE A 117 11.77 -20.00 3.96
N ALA A 118 11.91 -19.78 2.65
CA ALA A 118 12.84 -20.51 1.78
C ALA A 118 14.32 -20.42 2.20
N THR A 119 14.69 -19.42 3.00
CA THR A 119 16.05 -19.23 3.51
C THR A 119 16.28 -19.79 4.92
N ILE A 120 15.23 -20.31 5.58
CA ILE A 120 15.27 -20.82 6.96
C ILE A 120 15.44 -22.35 6.95
N LYS A 121 16.47 -22.85 7.64
CA LYS A 121 16.69 -24.30 7.77
C LYS A 121 15.63 -24.93 8.68
N GLY A 122 15.16 -26.12 8.30
CA GLY A 122 14.24 -26.92 9.13
C GLY A 122 12.75 -26.65 8.87
N PHE A 123 12.42 -25.79 7.90
CA PHE A 123 11.07 -25.64 7.37
C PHE A 123 10.97 -26.39 6.04
N ASN A 124 10.11 -27.42 6.00
CA ASN A 124 9.75 -28.12 4.77
C ASN A 124 8.28 -27.79 4.49
N PHE A 125 8.02 -27.12 3.38
CA PHE A 125 6.67 -26.87 2.85
C PHE A 125 6.24 -28.01 1.92
#